data_AF-A0A2Y9BUX9-F1
#
_entry.id   AF-A0A2Y9BUX9-F1
#
_cell.length_a   1.000
_cell.length_b   1.000
_cell.length_c   1.000
_cell.angle_alpha   90.00
_cell.angle_beta   90.00
_cell.angle_gamma   90.00
#
_symmetry.space_group_name_H-M   'P 1'
#
loop_
_entity.id
_entity.type
_entity.pdbx_description
1 polymer ?
#
loop_
_entity_poly.entity_id
_entity_poly.type
_entity_poly.pdbx_seq_one_letter_code
_entity_poly.pdbx_strand_id
1 'polypeptide(L)'
;MASFSALLVAVLDDGRRLTLLDDRGWTVGGPGDVWQHMSATTVAATARTVVGPDEPFGDQTAQDAEADHWEGLAGVLGRQGVRTAARELSDLPHDVELSGRLLARLNGP
;
A
#
# COMPACT_ATOMS: atom_id res chain seq x y z
N MET A 1 11.87 -14.22 -11.14
CA MET A 1 10.65 -13.88 -10.37
C MET A 1 11.05 -13.16 -9.10
N ALA A 2 10.32 -12.12 -8.72
CA ALA A 2 10.52 -11.35 -7.51
C ALA A 2 9.16 -11.17 -6.80
N SER A 3 9.15 -11.25 -5.48
CA SER A 3 7.94 -11.12 -4.66
C SER A 3 8.12 -10.00 -3.65
N PHE A 4 7.04 -9.26 -3.41
CA PHE A 4 6.99 -8.06 -2.59
C PHE A 4 5.85 -8.18 -1.59
N SER A 5 6.11 -7.77 -0.37
CA SER A 5 5.10 -7.52 0.65
C SER A 5 5.00 -6.02 0.87
N ALA A 6 3.79 -5.53 1.09
CA ALA A 6 3.48 -4.14 1.36
C ALA A 6 2.77 -4.02 2.70
N LEU A 7 3.22 -3.07 3.51
CA LEU A 7 2.62 -2.72 4.79
C LEU A 7 2.07 -1.31 4.66
N LEU A 8 0.76 -1.14 4.85
CA LEU A 8 0.14 0.17 4.93
C LEU A 8 0.05 0.59 6.41
N VAL A 9 0.46 1.82 6.70
CA VAL A 9 0.61 2.30 8.07
C VAL A 9 0.09 3.73 8.17
N ALA A 10 -0.69 4.03 9.21
CA ALA A 10 -1.00 5.40 9.59
C ALA A 10 0.10 5.94 10.52
N VAL A 11 0.57 7.15 10.25
CA VAL A 11 1.53 7.85 11.11
C VAL A 11 0.77 8.95 11.86
N LEU A 12 0.78 8.88 13.18
CA LEU A 12 0.15 9.88 14.04
C LEU A 12 1.09 11.06 14.28
N ASP A 13 0.54 12.18 14.73
CA ASP A 13 1.28 13.39 15.09
C ASP A 13 2.31 13.16 16.21
N ASP A 14 2.02 12.25 17.14
CA ASP A 14 2.92 11.77 18.18
C ASP A 14 4.02 10.81 17.70
N GLY A 15 4.07 10.55 16.39
CA GLY A 15 5.06 9.69 15.74
C GLY A 15 4.76 8.19 15.85
N ARG A 16 3.67 7.78 16.51
CA ARG A 16 3.26 6.38 16.50
C ARG A 16 2.87 5.93 15.09
N ARG A 17 3.18 4.68 14.80
CA ARG A 17 2.90 4.01 13.53
C ARG A 17 1.91 2.89 13.78
N LEU A 18 0.72 3.00 13.22
CA LEU A 18 -0.37 2.05 13.38
C LEU A 18 -0.59 1.27 12.08
N THR A 19 -0.50 -0.05 12.14
CA THR A 19 -0.72 -0.92 10.98
C THR A 19 -2.17 -0.82 10.52
N LEU A 20 -2.35 -0.57 9.23
CA LEU A 20 -3.64 -0.55 8.54
C LEU A 20 -3.88 -1.85 7.78
N LEU A 21 -2.90 -2.27 6.98
CA LEU A 21 -2.91 -3.50 6.19
C LEU A 21 -1.52 -4.13 6.21
N ASP A 22 -1.43 -5.45 6.47
CA ASP A 22 -0.19 -6.24 6.50
C ASP A 22 -0.25 -7.50 5.62
N ASP A 23 -1.35 -7.67 4.88
CA ASP A 23 -1.66 -8.80 4.02
C ASP A 23 -1.47 -8.51 2.52
N ARG A 24 -0.95 -7.32 2.20
CA ARG A 24 -0.81 -6.83 0.82
C ARG A 24 0.55 -7.21 0.23
N GLY A 25 0.55 -7.50 -1.07
CA GLY A 25 1.76 -7.89 -1.78
C GLY A 25 1.50 -8.25 -3.23
N TRP A 26 2.57 -8.41 -4.01
CA TRP A 26 2.49 -8.84 -5.39
C TRP A 26 3.73 -9.60 -5.82
N THR A 27 3.62 -10.30 -6.95
CA THR A 27 4.73 -11.05 -7.54
C THR A 27 4.93 -10.62 -8.99
N VAL A 28 6.19 -10.41 -9.38
CA VAL A 28 6.60 -10.10 -10.74
C VAL A 28 7.34 -11.30 -11.33
N GLY A 29 6.79 -11.85 -12.42
CA GLY A 29 7.38 -12.93 -13.21
C GLY A 29 7.66 -12.49 -14.64
N GLY A 30 8.58 -13.17 -15.32
CA GLY A 30 8.92 -12.90 -16.72
C GLY A 30 10.19 -13.64 -17.15
N PRO A 31 10.45 -13.78 -18.48
CA PRO A 31 11.70 -14.32 -18.98
C PRO A 31 12.87 -13.36 -18.67
N GLY A 32 14.01 -13.91 -18.25
CA GLY A 32 15.21 -13.13 -17.90
C GLY A 32 15.26 -12.64 -16.45
N ASP A 33 16.22 -11.76 -16.16
CA ASP A 33 16.37 -11.16 -14.84
C ASP A 33 15.38 -10.01 -14.65
N VAL A 34 14.27 -10.31 -13.98
CA VAL A 34 13.18 -9.35 -13.68
C VAL A 34 13.68 -8.04 -13.05
N TRP A 35 14.80 -8.08 -12.33
CA TRP A 35 15.36 -6.90 -11.67
C TRP A 35 15.87 -5.84 -12.66
N GLN A 36 16.24 -6.22 -13.88
CA GLN A 36 16.69 -5.26 -14.92
C GLN A 36 15.59 -4.31 -15.39
N HIS A 37 14.33 -4.67 -15.17
CA HIS A 37 13.17 -3.87 -15.59
C HIS A 37 12.50 -3.18 -14.40
N MET A 38 13.08 -3.25 -13.20
CA MET A 38 12.51 -2.66 -11.99
C MET A 38 13.27 -1.39 -11.62
N SER A 39 12.49 -0.37 -11.25
CA SER A 39 13.02 0.86 -10.67
C SER A 39 12.34 1.14 -9.33
N ALA A 40 12.99 1.92 -8.46
CA ALA A 40 12.39 2.37 -7.21
C ALA A 40 11.04 3.08 -7.46
N THR A 41 10.96 3.91 -8.49
CA THR A 41 9.74 4.62 -8.89
C THR A 41 8.63 3.66 -9.29
N THR A 42 8.92 2.65 -10.11
CA THR A 42 7.94 1.64 -10.54
C THR A 42 7.44 0.84 -9.34
N VAL A 43 8.34 0.38 -8.46
CA VAL A 43 7.96 -0.38 -7.27
C VAL A 43 7.09 0.45 -6.33
N ALA A 44 7.43 1.72 -6.13
CA ALA A 44 6.64 2.61 -5.29
C ALA A 44 5.24 2.87 -5.87
N ALA A 45 5.13 3.05 -7.20
CA ALA A 45 3.85 3.19 -7.86
C ALA A 45 2.98 1.93 -7.70
N THR A 46 3.55 0.74 -7.91
CA THR A 46 2.82 -0.53 -7.73
C THR A 46 2.42 -0.75 -6.28
N ALA A 47 3.27 -0.40 -5.31
CA ALA A 47 2.93 -0.52 -3.90
C ALA A 47 1.67 0.29 -3.55
N ARG A 48 1.55 1.53 -4.04
CA ARG A 48 0.36 2.38 -3.83
C ARG A 48 -0.90 1.76 -4.41
N THR A 49 -0.81 1.14 -5.59
CA THR A 49 -1.94 0.44 -6.19
C THR A 49 -2.34 -0.79 -5.37
N VAL A 50 -1.37 -1.58 -4.92
CA VAL A 50 -1.62 -2.86 -4.21
C VAL A 50 -2.23 -2.67 -2.83
N VAL A 51 -1.87 -1.58 -2.13
CA VAL A 51 -2.47 -1.23 -0.83
C VAL A 51 -3.74 -0.39 -0.99
N GLY A 52 -4.15 -0.07 -2.22
CA GLY A 52 -5.36 0.68 -2.52
C GLY A 52 -6.63 -0.18 -2.49
N PRO A 53 -7.75 0.36 -3.01
CA PRO A 53 -9.01 -0.37 -3.11
C PRO A 53 -8.86 -1.68 -3.87
N ASP A 54 -9.59 -2.69 -3.44
CA ASP A 54 -9.72 -3.93 -4.21
C ASP A 54 -10.53 -3.69 -5.49
N GLU A 55 -10.40 -4.60 -6.45
CA GLU A 55 -11.17 -4.52 -7.69
C GLU A 55 -12.68 -4.64 -7.39
N PRO A 56 -13.53 -3.76 -7.95
CA PRO A 56 -14.97 -3.83 -7.76
C PRO A 56 -15.51 -5.20 -8.17
N PHE A 57 -16.46 -5.73 -7.42
CA PHE A 57 -17.07 -7.02 -7.70
C PHE A 57 -18.60 -6.91 -7.79
N GLY A 58 -19.21 -7.77 -8.61
CA GLY A 58 -20.66 -7.76 -8.83
C GLY A 58 -21.14 -6.43 -9.42
N ASP A 59 -22.08 -5.79 -8.73
CA ASP A 59 -22.67 -4.51 -9.13
C ASP A 59 -21.93 -3.29 -8.55
N GLN A 60 -20.83 -3.49 -7.81
CA GLN A 60 -20.06 -2.38 -7.25
C GLN A 60 -19.40 -1.53 -8.35
N THR A 61 -19.45 -0.21 -8.17
CA THR A 61 -18.65 0.72 -8.97
C THR A 61 -17.25 0.89 -8.38
N ALA A 62 -16.34 1.49 -9.16
CA ALA A 62 -15.02 1.88 -8.66
C ALA A 62 -15.10 2.83 -7.45
N GLN A 63 -16.12 3.70 -7.43
CA GLN A 63 -16.34 4.64 -6.33
C GLN A 63 -16.81 3.91 -5.06
N ASP A 64 -17.64 2.87 -5.19
CA ASP A 64 -18.09 2.08 -4.05
C ASP A 64 -16.92 1.32 -3.41
N ALA A 65 -16.09 0.67 -4.24
CA ALA A 65 -14.89 -0.02 -3.76
C ALA A 65 -13.90 0.94 -3.09
N GLU A 66 -13.75 2.16 -3.61
CA GLU A 66 -12.93 3.20 -2.99
C GLU A 66 -13.49 3.66 -1.64
N ALA A 67 -14.81 3.88 -1.55
CA ALA A 67 -15.46 4.24 -0.29
C ALA A 67 -15.29 3.13 0.76
N ASP A 68 -15.59 1.89 0.40
CA ASP A 68 -15.44 0.71 1.26
C ASP A 68 -13.99 0.56 1.75
N HIS A 69 -13.01 0.81 0.88
CA HIS A 69 -11.60 0.77 1.24
C HIS A 69 -11.28 1.77 2.36
N TRP A 70 -11.60 3.05 2.18
CA TRP A 70 -11.28 4.08 3.17
C TRP A 70 -12.08 3.93 4.47
N GLU A 71 -13.35 3.49 4.40
CA GLU A 71 -14.15 3.13 5.58
C GLU A 71 -13.54 1.96 6.35
N GLY A 72 -13.06 0.94 5.64
CA GLY A 72 -12.34 -0.18 6.22
C GLY A 72 -11.10 0.27 6.99
N LEU A 73 -10.28 1.15 6.40
CA LEU A 73 -9.08 1.70 7.04
C LEU A 73 -9.42 2.55 8.29
N ALA A 74 -10.44 3.40 8.20
CA ALA A 74 -10.93 4.15 9.35
C ALA A 74 -11.42 3.22 10.48
N GLY A 75 -12.11 2.14 10.12
CA GLY A 75 -12.53 1.09 11.06
C GLY A 75 -11.35 0.39 11.75
N VAL A 76 -10.26 0.12 11.02
CA VAL A 76 -9.01 -0.44 11.58
C VAL A 76 -8.41 0.48 12.63
N LEU A 77 -8.33 1.79 12.34
CA LEU A 77 -7.83 2.79 13.30
C LEU A 77 -8.75 2.93 14.51
N GLY A 78 -10.06 2.89 14.29
CA GLY A 78 -11.06 2.92 15.37
C GLY A 78 -10.86 1.80 16.39
N ARG A 79 -10.57 0.58 15.92
CA ARG A 79 -10.23 -0.57 16.79
C ARG A 79 -8.93 -0.39 17.57
N GLN A 80 -8.04 0.47 17.08
CA GLN A 80 -6.77 0.84 17.74
C GLN A 80 -6.90 2.11 18.60
N GLY A 81 -8.12 2.64 18.77
CA GLY A 81 -8.40 3.80 19.61
C GLY A 81 -8.27 5.16 18.91
N VAL A 82 -8.07 5.19 17.58
CA VAL A 82 -7.97 6.43 16.79
C VAL A 82 -9.25 6.61 15.98
N ARG A 83 -9.99 7.69 16.24
CA ARG A 83 -11.19 8.03 15.46
C ARG A 83 -10.84 9.03 14.37
N THR A 84 -11.22 8.71 13.14
CA THR A 84 -11.05 9.56 11.96
C THR A 84 -12.11 9.19 10.93
N ALA A 85 -12.46 10.12 10.05
CA ALA A 85 -13.35 9.84 8.94
C ALA A 85 -12.60 9.26 7.74
N ALA A 86 -13.25 8.36 6.98
CA ALA A 86 -12.72 7.82 5.73
C ALA A 86 -12.24 8.93 4.77
N ARG A 87 -13.00 10.03 4.68
CA ARG A 87 -12.66 11.18 3.85
C ARG A 87 -11.40 11.90 4.31
N GLU A 88 -11.22 12.07 5.62
CA GLU A 88 -10.02 12.69 6.16
C GLU A 88 -8.78 11.85 5.84
N LEU A 89 -8.89 10.52 5.98
CA LEU A 89 -7.82 9.59 5.62
C LEU A 89 -7.46 9.65 4.13
N SER A 90 -8.46 9.69 3.24
CA SER A 90 -8.21 9.75 1.79
C SER A 90 -7.48 11.01 1.34
N ASP A 91 -7.61 12.09 2.11
CA ASP A 91 -6.98 13.38 1.82
C ASP A 91 -5.55 13.49 2.42
N LEU A 92 -5.08 12.48 3.18
CA LEU A 92 -3.74 12.47 3.75
C LEU A 92 -2.65 12.15 2.72
N PRO A 93 -1.42 12.69 2.90
CA PRO A 93 -0.28 12.29 2.09
C PRO A 93 -0.01 10.77 2.17
N HIS A 94 0.27 10.16 1.03
CA HIS A 94 0.63 8.74 0.93
C HIS A 94 2.07 8.57 0.45
N ASP A 95 2.98 8.42 1.41
CA ASP A 95 4.39 8.17 1.16
C ASP A 95 4.71 6.67 1.07
N VAL A 96 5.68 6.31 0.23
CA VAL A 96 6.15 4.93 0.10
C VAL A 96 7.60 4.84 0.54
N GLU A 97 7.84 4.01 1.56
CA GLU A 97 9.18 3.71 2.06
C GLU A 97 9.65 2.35 1.51
N LEU A 98 10.71 2.35 0.71
CA LEU A 98 11.33 1.11 0.23
C LEU A 98 12.36 0.61 1.25
N SER A 99 12.29 -0.68 1.62
CA SER A 99 13.25 -1.26 2.55
C SER A 99 14.70 -1.14 2.05
N GLY A 100 15.67 -1.02 2.96
CA GLY A 100 17.08 -0.92 2.59
C GLY A 100 17.57 -2.11 1.75
N ARG A 101 17.06 -3.32 2.04
CA ARG A 101 17.33 -4.52 1.23
C ARG A 101 16.83 -4.37 -0.20
N LEU A 102 15.63 -3.82 -0.38
CA LEU A 102 15.05 -3.60 -1.70
C LEU A 102 15.82 -2.51 -2.47
N LEU A 103 16.16 -1.40 -1.83
CA LEU A 103 16.96 -0.34 -2.44
C LEU A 103 18.34 -0.87 -2.90
N ALA A 104 19.04 -1.62 -2.04
CA ALA A 104 20.30 -2.25 -2.40
C ALA A 104 20.16 -3.20 -3.60
N ARG A 105 19.02 -3.90 -3.71
CA ARG A 105 18.76 -4.80 -4.84
C ARG A 105 18.48 -4.04 -6.14
N LEU A 106 17.77 -2.91 -6.06
CA LEU A 106 17.40 -2.08 -7.22
C LEU A 106 18.58 -1.25 -7.75
N ASN A 107 19.50 -0.84 -6.89
CA ASN A 107 20.66 -0.03 -7.28
C ASN A 107 21.82 -0.87 -7.85
N GLY A 108 21.68 -2.20 -7.87
CA GLY A 108 22.77 -3.12 -8.19
C GLY A 108 23.82 -3.21 -7.07
N PRO A 109 24.72 -4.20 -7.12
CA PRO A 109 25.94 -4.16 -6.31
C PRO A 109 26.85 -2.98 -6.68
#